data_AF-A0AAY4CXV7-F1
#
_entry.id   AF-A0AAY4CXV7-F1
#
_cell.length_a   1.000
_cell.length_b   1.000
_cell.length_c   1.000
_cell.angle_alpha   90.00
_cell.angle_beta   90.00
_cell.angle_gamma   90.00
#
_symmetry.space_group_name_H-M   'P 1'
#
loop_
_entity.id
_entity.type
_entity.pdbx_description
1 polymer ?
#
loop_
_entity_poly.entity_id
_entity_poly.type
_entity_poly.pdbx_seq_one_letter_code
_entity_poly.pdbx_strand_id
1 'polypeptide(L)'
;MMRCGRMSSKCSLACRTAGQWGATRSHVQTRPFFYLVLPPCLIVDIPGVRERTLVAVKPDGVQRRLVGQIIQRFETRGFKLVGLKMLQASEDLLAQHYASLNRKPFYPSLLRYMNSGPVVAMVWEGHNVVKSTRMLVGDTNPAEAKPGTIRGDFSIHISRNIIHASDSVEVAQAEIALWFRRSELMEWECCDHGSVYQL
;
A
#
# COMPACT_ATOMS: atom_id res chain seq x y z
N MET A 1 -56.39 21.43 3.95
CA MET A 1 -56.27 21.83 2.53
C MET A 1 -55.21 20.91 1.91
N MET A 2 -55.54 19.76 1.30
CA MET A 2 -56.06 19.57 -0.09
C MET A 2 -55.28 20.45 -1.08
N ARG A 3 -54.62 19.99 -2.15
CA ARG A 3 -54.85 18.91 -3.16
C ARG A 3 -53.46 18.54 -3.75
N CYS A 4 -53.07 17.33 -4.17
CA CYS A 4 -53.61 16.29 -5.07
C CYS A 4 -53.96 16.74 -6.51
N GLY A 5 -53.21 16.24 -7.49
CA GLY A 5 -53.53 16.23 -8.91
C GLY A 5 -52.27 15.88 -9.72
N ARG A 6 -52.27 15.01 -10.74
CA ARG A 6 -53.32 14.19 -11.35
C ARG A 6 -52.62 13.14 -12.24
N MET A 7 -53.17 11.93 -12.28
CA MET A 7 -52.88 10.86 -13.25
C MET A 7 -53.13 11.29 -14.71
N SER A 8 -52.51 10.56 -15.66
CA SER A 8 -53.11 9.80 -16.78
C SER A 8 -52.12 9.78 -17.98
N SER A 9 -52.06 8.83 -18.91
CA SER A 9 -52.62 7.48 -19.10
C SER A 9 -52.24 7.02 -20.53
N LYS A 10 -52.37 5.71 -20.81
CA LYS A 10 -52.52 5.05 -22.14
C LYS A 10 -51.23 4.83 -22.95
N CYS A 11 -51.04 3.78 -23.76
CA CYS A 11 -51.77 2.57 -24.20
C CYS A 11 -50.69 1.77 -25.00
N SER A 12 -50.35 0.50 -24.76
CA SER A 12 -51.00 -0.77 -25.17
C SER A 12 -51.04 -1.09 -26.69
N LEU A 13 -50.73 -2.36 -27.01
CA LEU A 13 -50.87 -3.14 -28.27
C LEU A 13 -49.67 -3.08 -29.25
N ALA A 14 -49.22 -4.16 -29.91
CA ALA A 14 -49.96 -5.34 -30.38
C ALA A 14 -49.11 -6.63 -30.53
N CYS A 15 -49.73 -7.76 -30.22
CA CYS A 15 -49.45 -9.10 -30.75
C CYS A 15 -50.01 -9.27 -32.17
N ARG A 16 -49.37 -10.14 -32.98
CA ARG A 16 -49.83 -11.02 -34.10
C ARG A 16 -48.63 -11.18 -35.07
N THR A 17 -48.28 -12.32 -35.67
CA THR A 17 -49.01 -13.53 -36.06
C THR A 17 -48.01 -14.65 -36.40
N ALA A 18 -48.47 -15.89 -36.26
CA ALA A 18 -47.79 -17.13 -36.66
C ALA A 18 -47.64 -17.27 -38.19
N GLY A 19 -46.55 -17.89 -38.62
CA GLY A 19 -46.34 -18.40 -39.98
C GLY A 19 -45.66 -19.77 -39.92
N GLN A 20 -46.40 -20.80 -40.34
CA GLN A 20 -45.93 -22.19 -40.49
C GLN A 20 -45.18 -22.35 -41.82
N TRP A 21 -43.98 -22.93 -41.81
CA TRP A 21 -43.39 -23.59 -42.98
C TRP A 21 -42.66 -24.87 -42.54
N GLY A 22 -42.83 -25.91 -43.37
CA GLY A 22 -42.57 -27.31 -43.09
C GLY A 22 -41.10 -27.75 -43.01
N ALA A 23 -40.97 -28.99 -42.55
CA ALA A 23 -39.74 -29.66 -42.17
C ALA A 23 -38.82 -30.07 -43.32
N THR A 24 -37.51 -29.97 -43.09
CA THR A 24 -36.53 -30.96 -43.56
C THR A 24 -35.58 -31.30 -42.41
N ARG A 25 -35.58 -32.58 -42.02
CA ARG A 25 -34.70 -33.13 -40.98
C ARG A 25 -33.27 -33.19 -41.52
N SER A 26 -32.39 -32.34 -41.01
CA SER A 26 -30.96 -32.62 -40.95
C SER A 26 -30.60 -32.98 -39.50
N HIS A 27 -30.17 -34.22 -39.30
CA HIS A 27 -29.61 -34.67 -38.01
C HIS A 27 -28.26 -33.98 -37.80
N VAL A 28 -28.28 -32.77 -37.25
CA VAL A 28 -27.10 -32.16 -36.62
C VAL A 28 -27.11 -32.60 -35.17
N GLN A 29 -26.22 -33.52 -34.84
CA GLN A 29 -26.01 -34.00 -33.48
C GLN A 29 -25.35 -32.87 -32.67
N THR A 30 -26.16 -32.03 -32.03
CA THR A 30 -25.69 -31.00 -31.11
C THR A 30 -25.11 -31.67 -29.88
N ARG A 31 -23.78 -31.79 -29.82
CA ARG A 31 -23.08 -32.13 -28.58
C ARG A 31 -23.32 -30.99 -27.59
N PRO A 32 -23.72 -31.27 -26.33
CA PRO A 32 -23.85 -30.21 -25.34
C PRO A 32 -22.45 -29.62 -25.11
N PHE A 33 -22.32 -28.32 -25.37
CA PHE A 33 -21.17 -27.53 -24.93
C PHE A 33 -21.26 -27.46 -23.41
N PHE A 34 -20.61 -28.41 -22.73
CA PHE A 34 -20.33 -28.28 -21.31
C PHE A 34 -19.37 -27.09 -21.18
N TYR A 35 -19.91 -25.94 -20.77
CA TYR A 35 -19.09 -24.90 -20.16
C TYR A 35 -18.50 -25.53 -18.90
N LEU A 36 -17.24 -25.97 -18.97
CA LEU A 36 -16.44 -26.15 -17.76
C LEU A 36 -16.38 -24.77 -17.10
N VAL A 37 -17.22 -24.57 -16.08
CA VAL A 37 -16.94 -23.58 -15.06
C VAL A 37 -15.64 -24.04 -14.43
N LEU A 38 -14.52 -23.46 -14.87
CA LEU A 38 -13.25 -23.64 -14.18
C LEU A 38 -13.53 -23.26 -12.72
N PRO A 39 -13.18 -24.12 -11.75
CA PRO A 39 -13.31 -23.75 -10.35
C PRO A 39 -12.56 -22.41 -10.19
N PRO A 40 -13.11 -21.45 -9.42
CA PRO A 40 -12.34 -20.24 -9.11
C PRO A 40 -10.99 -20.73 -8.60
N CYS A 41 -9.91 -20.35 -9.30
CA CYS A 41 -8.55 -20.62 -8.86
C CYS A 41 -8.54 -20.34 -7.37
N LEU A 42 -8.24 -21.36 -6.56
CA LEU A 42 -8.11 -21.20 -5.13
C LEU A 42 -7.07 -20.10 -4.93
N ILE A 43 -7.54 -18.88 -4.65
CA ILE A 43 -6.68 -17.80 -4.18
C ILE A 43 -6.20 -18.34 -2.83
N VAL A 44 -5.02 -18.92 -2.82
CA VAL A 44 -4.35 -19.29 -1.59
C VAL A 44 -4.02 -17.97 -0.93
N ASP A 45 -4.81 -17.56 0.07
CA ASP A 45 -4.52 -16.40 0.89
C ASP A 45 -3.17 -16.65 1.58
N ILE A 46 -2.09 -16.13 1.02
CA ILE A 46 -0.78 -16.21 1.65
C ILE A 46 -0.82 -15.32 2.89
N PRO A 47 -0.62 -15.89 4.09
CA PRO A 47 -0.66 -15.11 5.31
C PRO A 47 0.43 -14.03 5.29
N GLY A 48 0.10 -12.84 5.78
CA GLY A 48 1.02 -11.71 5.90
C GLY A 48 1.15 -10.82 4.65
N VAL A 49 0.47 -11.11 3.53
CA VAL A 49 0.53 -10.24 2.33
C VAL A 49 -0.03 -8.82 2.58
N ARG A 50 -0.86 -8.66 3.62
CA ARG A 50 -1.40 -7.37 4.07
C ARG A 50 -0.62 -6.75 5.25
N GLU A 51 0.53 -7.29 5.63
CA GLU A 51 1.40 -6.66 6.64
C GLU A 51 1.83 -5.27 6.15
N ARG A 52 1.91 -4.29 7.07
CA ARG A 52 2.29 -2.90 6.77
C ARG A 52 3.45 -2.45 7.65
N THR A 53 4.29 -1.56 7.12
CA THR A 53 5.38 -0.92 7.86
C THR A 53 5.41 0.59 7.63
N LEU A 54 5.85 1.35 8.63
CA LEU A 54 6.14 2.78 8.46
C LEU A 54 7.59 2.95 7.99
N VAL A 55 7.77 3.75 6.95
CA VAL A 55 9.07 4.22 6.48
C VAL A 55 9.03 5.74 6.43
N ALA A 56 10.07 6.42 6.94
CA ALA A 56 10.16 7.87 6.82
C ALA A 56 11.53 8.30 6.29
N VAL A 57 11.55 9.04 5.19
CA VAL A 57 12.74 9.74 4.72
C VAL A 57 12.95 10.96 5.61
N LYS A 58 14.12 11.00 6.25
CA LYS A 58 14.51 12.06 7.19
C LYS A 58 14.89 13.35 6.46
N PRO A 59 15.01 14.50 7.16
CA PRO A 59 15.23 15.79 6.49
C PRO A 59 16.47 15.84 5.61
N ASP A 60 17.55 15.16 5.98
CA ASP A 60 18.77 15.03 5.18
C ASP A 60 18.54 14.24 3.87
N GLY A 61 17.76 13.15 3.91
CA GLY A 61 17.39 12.39 2.72
C GLY A 61 16.55 13.22 1.73
N VAL A 62 15.65 14.06 2.25
CA VAL A 62 14.86 14.99 1.44
C VAL A 62 15.75 16.09 0.84
N GLN A 63 16.57 16.75 1.66
CA GLN A 63 17.48 17.82 1.22
C GLN A 63 18.47 17.34 0.15
N ARG A 64 18.88 16.06 0.21
CA ARG A 64 19.76 15.41 -0.76
C ARG A 64 19.04 14.86 -1.99
N ARG A 65 17.72 15.10 -2.12
CA ARG A 65 16.89 14.68 -3.26
C ARG A 65 16.85 13.15 -3.45
N LEU A 66 16.92 12.39 -2.36
CA LEU A 66 16.95 10.92 -2.39
C LEU A 66 15.56 10.26 -2.32
N VAL A 67 14.48 11.06 -2.23
CA VAL A 67 13.11 10.54 -2.07
C VAL A 67 12.74 9.55 -3.19
N GLY A 68 12.96 9.93 -4.45
CA GLY A 68 12.65 9.05 -5.59
C GLY A 68 13.49 7.76 -5.60
N GLN A 69 14.79 7.86 -5.28
CA GLN A 69 15.69 6.71 -5.19
C GLN A 69 15.26 5.74 -4.09
N ILE A 70 14.78 6.25 -2.96
CA ILE A 70 14.27 5.44 -1.86
C ILE A 70 12.98 4.75 -2.30
N ILE A 71 11.97 5.49 -2.77
CA ILE A 71 10.69 4.95 -3.23
C ILE A 71 10.91 3.84 -4.27
N GLN A 72 11.77 4.10 -5.26
CA GLN A 72 12.08 3.15 -6.33
C GLN A 72 12.56 1.80 -5.79
N ARG A 73 13.35 1.77 -4.70
CA ARG A 73 13.81 0.49 -4.11
C ARG A 73 12.68 -0.34 -3.51
N PHE A 74 11.68 0.31 -2.93
CA PHE A 74 10.50 -0.38 -2.39
C PHE A 74 9.56 -0.86 -3.51
N GLU A 75 9.33 -0.02 -4.54
CA GLU A 75 8.52 -0.39 -5.70
C GLU A 75 9.16 -1.55 -6.48
N THR A 76 10.47 -1.46 -6.76
CA THR A 76 11.21 -2.52 -7.47
C THR A 76 11.22 -3.83 -6.69
N ARG A 77 11.10 -3.77 -5.35
CA ARG A 77 10.98 -4.97 -4.51
C ARG A 77 9.61 -5.65 -4.61
N GLY A 78 8.59 -4.96 -5.14
CA GLY A 78 7.21 -5.44 -5.23
C GLY A 78 6.35 -5.09 -4.01
N PHE A 79 6.79 -4.14 -3.17
CA PHE A 79 5.93 -3.64 -2.09
C PHE A 79 4.92 -2.64 -2.61
N LYS A 80 3.74 -2.67 -2.03
CA LYS A 80 2.63 -1.80 -2.39
C LYS A 80 2.64 -0.53 -1.55
N LEU A 81 2.65 0.63 -2.18
CA LEU A 81 2.53 1.92 -1.49
C LEU A 81 1.06 2.17 -1.14
N VAL A 82 0.74 2.25 0.16
CA VAL A 82 -0.64 2.48 0.65
C VAL A 82 -0.83 3.83 1.34
N GLY A 83 0.26 4.53 1.65
CA GLY A 83 0.21 5.89 2.18
C GLY A 83 1.51 6.64 1.88
N LEU A 84 1.39 7.91 1.51
CA LEU A 84 2.52 8.79 1.21
C LEU A 84 2.15 10.23 1.56
N LYS A 85 2.97 10.90 2.36
CA LYS A 85 2.86 12.35 2.57
C LYS A 85 4.20 12.99 2.91
N MET A 86 4.35 14.24 2.49
CA MET A 86 5.44 15.12 2.87
C MET A 86 4.92 16.15 3.87
N LEU A 87 5.61 16.33 4.99
CA LEU A 87 5.20 17.26 6.03
C LEU A 87 6.40 17.76 6.84
N GLN A 88 6.22 18.91 7.49
CA GLN A 88 7.03 19.30 8.63
C GLN A 88 6.43 18.65 9.88
N ALA A 89 7.13 17.70 10.49
CA ALA A 89 6.62 17.00 11.67
C ALA A 89 6.64 17.93 12.90
N SER A 90 5.54 17.98 13.65
CA SER A 90 5.47 18.77 14.89
C SER A 90 6.34 18.16 15.99
N GLU A 91 6.76 18.99 16.95
CA GLU A 91 7.52 18.52 18.11
C GLU A 91 6.76 17.45 18.89
N ASP A 92 5.44 17.63 19.08
CA ASP A 92 4.58 16.66 19.78
C ASP A 92 4.54 15.30 19.07
N LEU A 93 4.45 15.30 17.73
CA LEU A 93 4.46 14.07 16.93
C LEU A 93 5.80 13.34 17.07
N LEU A 94 6.91 14.08 16.97
CA LEU A 94 8.26 13.53 17.10
C LEU A 94 8.54 13.05 18.53
N ALA A 95 8.05 13.76 19.55
CA ALA A 95 8.20 13.39 20.95
C ALA A 95 7.48 12.08 21.27
N GLN A 96 6.25 11.91 20.74
CA GLN A 96 5.50 10.65 20.84
C GLN A 96 6.19 9.51 20.08
N HIS A 97 6.64 9.77 18.86
CA HIS A 97 7.31 8.76 18.03
C HIS A 97 8.62 8.25 18.68
N TYR A 98 9.40 9.13 19.30
CA TYR A 98 10.64 8.78 19.98
C TYR A 98 10.50 8.64 21.51
N ALA A 99 9.29 8.41 22.03
CA ALA A 99 9.04 8.38 23.47
C ALA A 99 9.94 7.40 24.24
N SER A 100 10.24 6.23 23.64
CA SER A 100 11.13 5.21 24.21
C SER A 100 12.60 5.67 24.35
N LEU A 101 12.99 6.74 23.65
CA LEU A 101 14.35 7.27 23.64
C LEU A 101 14.50 8.53 24.51
N ASN A 102 13.45 8.99 25.20
CA ASN A 102 13.46 10.27 25.93
C ASN A 102 14.55 10.40 27.01
N ARG A 103 15.03 9.27 27.56
CA ARG A 103 16.12 9.21 28.56
C ARG A 103 17.51 9.11 27.93
N LYS A 104 17.63 9.04 26.61
CA LYS A 104 18.92 8.93 25.92
C LYS A 104 19.54 10.32 25.77
N PRO A 105 20.87 10.47 25.97
CA PRO A 105 21.55 11.77 25.92
C PRO A 105 21.44 12.46 24.56
N PHE A 106 21.24 11.70 23.48
CA PHE A 106 21.08 12.24 22.13
C PHE A 106 19.65 12.67 21.77
N TYR A 107 18.66 12.42 22.64
CA TYR A 107 17.25 12.68 22.33
C TYR A 107 16.93 14.13 21.95
N PRO A 108 17.43 15.17 22.66
CA PRO A 108 17.19 16.56 22.26
C PRO A 108 17.74 16.87 20.86
N SER A 109 18.93 16.35 20.55
CA SER A 109 19.55 16.52 19.24
C SER A 109 18.80 15.76 18.14
N LEU A 110 18.22 14.61 18.46
CA LEU A 110 17.37 13.83 17.54
C LEU A 110 16.09 14.59 17.18
N LEU A 111 15.39 15.16 18.17
CA LEU A 111 14.18 15.95 17.91
C LEU A 111 14.49 17.19 17.07
N ARG A 112 15.54 17.95 17.43
CA ARG A 112 15.98 19.12 16.65
C ARG A 112 16.35 18.75 15.23
N TYR A 113 16.99 17.60 15.04
CA TYR A 113 17.31 17.10 13.71
C TYR A 113 16.06 16.76 12.90
N MET A 114 15.13 16.00 13.47
CA MET A 114 13.91 15.60 12.76
C MET A 114 12.98 16.78 12.48
N ASN A 115 13.04 17.84 13.29
CA ASN A 115 12.34 19.10 13.06
C ASN A 115 13.15 20.10 12.20
N SER A 116 14.36 19.77 11.72
CA SER A 116 15.17 20.73 10.95
C SER A 116 14.68 20.92 9.50
N GLY A 117 13.68 20.17 9.06
CA GLY A 117 13.14 20.25 7.71
C GLY A 117 12.06 19.20 7.45
N PRO A 118 11.56 19.14 6.21
CA PRO A 118 10.46 18.25 5.87
C PRO A 118 10.90 16.79 5.87
N VAL A 119 9.95 15.91 6.20
CA VAL A 119 10.09 14.46 6.11
C VAL A 119 9.09 13.91 5.10
N VAL A 120 9.40 12.77 4.50
CA VAL A 120 8.46 12.02 3.66
C VAL A 120 8.10 10.74 4.39
N ALA A 121 6.90 10.68 4.94
CA ALA A 121 6.36 9.50 5.59
C ALA A 121 5.62 8.62 4.58
N MET A 122 5.82 7.32 4.67
CA MET A 122 5.28 6.31 3.77
C MET A 122 4.79 5.10 4.55
N VAL A 123 3.75 4.46 4.03
CA VAL A 123 3.29 3.15 4.49
C VAL A 123 3.38 2.17 3.34
N TRP A 124 4.15 1.10 3.54
CA TRP A 124 4.35 0.03 2.57
C TRP A 124 3.66 -1.24 3.04
N GLU A 125 2.97 -1.92 2.14
CA GLU A 125 2.24 -3.17 2.34
C GLU A 125 2.90 -4.32 1.57
N GLY A 126 2.97 -5.50 2.19
CA GLY A 126 3.43 -6.72 1.53
C GLY A 126 3.83 -7.83 2.50
N HIS A 127 4.11 -9.01 1.98
CA HIS A 127 4.52 -10.17 2.80
C HIS A 127 5.86 -9.92 3.51
N ASN A 128 5.89 -10.07 4.84
CA ASN A 128 7.06 -9.83 5.69
C ASN A 128 7.72 -8.45 5.42
N VAL A 129 6.91 -7.44 5.10
CA VAL A 129 7.41 -6.11 4.70
C VAL A 129 8.21 -5.44 5.81
N VAL A 130 7.89 -5.63 7.09
CA VAL A 130 8.64 -5.02 8.21
C VAL A 130 10.08 -5.56 8.21
N LYS A 131 10.23 -6.88 8.25
CA LYS A 131 11.55 -7.53 8.25
C LYS A 131 12.35 -7.23 6.99
N SER A 132 11.69 -7.33 5.83
CA SER A 132 12.33 -7.10 4.54
C SER A 132 12.74 -5.64 4.36
N THR A 133 11.95 -4.70 4.87
CA THR A 133 12.28 -3.27 4.89
C THR A 133 13.52 -3.00 5.74
N ARG A 134 13.64 -3.62 6.92
CA ARG A 134 14.84 -3.48 7.77
C ARG A 134 16.10 -3.96 7.05
N MET A 135 16.01 -5.08 6.32
CA MET A 135 17.11 -5.57 5.50
C MET A 135 17.46 -4.62 4.35
N LEU A 136 16.45 -4.08 3.66
CA LEU A 136 16.65 -3.13 2.55
C LEU A 136 17.27 -1.81 3.02
N VAL A 137 16.85 -1.33 4.20
CA VAL A 137 17.34 -0.09 4.81
C VAL A 137 18.80 -0.21 5.27
N GLY A 138 19.17 -1.35 5.85
CA GLY A 138 20.49 -1.59 6.42
C GLY A 138 20.64 -1.11 7.86
N ASP A 139 21.79 -1.41 8.48
CA ASP A 139 22.06 -1.17 9.89
C ASP A 139 21.93 0.31 10.29
N THR A 140 21.60 0.56 11.56
CA THR A 140 21.40 1.93 12.07
C THR A 140 22.64 2.80 11.93
N ASN A 141 23.82 2.20 12.15
CA ASN A 141 25.12 2.80 11.88
C ASN A 141 25.50 2.55 10.41
N PRO A 142 25.58 3.59 9.56
CA PRO A 142 25.93 3.41 8.15
C PRO A 142 27.30 2.75 7.92
N ALA A 143 28.23 2.88 8.87
CA ALA A 143 29.54 2.22 8.79
C ALA A 143 29.47 0.69 8.87
N GLU A 144 28.37 0.15 9.39
CA GLU A 144 28.10 -1.30 9.48
C GLU A 144 27.13 -1.76 8.38
N ALA A 145 26.44 -0.82 7.71
CA ALA A 145 25.46 -1.12 6.69
C ALA A 145 26.14 -1.64 5.40
N LYS A 146 25.67 -2.76 4.87
CA LYS A 146 26.24 -3.40 3.69
C LYS A 146 25.98 -2.57 2.41
N PRO A 147 26.90 -2.59 1.42
CA PRO A 147 26.62 -2.07 0.08
C PRO A 147 25.36 -2.69 -0.51
N GLY A 148 24.56 -1.89 -1.22
CA GLY A 148 23.24 -2.27 -1.73
C GLY A 148 22.08 -1.99 -0.76
N THR A 149 22.36 -1.69 0.51
CA THR A 149 21.34 -1.16 1.44
C THR A 149 21.22 0.34 1.30
N ILE A 150 20.05 0.90 1.66
CA ILE A 150 19.81 2.36 1.55
C ILE A 150 20.86 3.15 2.35
N ARG A 151 21.17 2.72 3.59
CA ARG A 151 22.16 3.40 4.42
C ARG A 151 23.59 3.15 3.95
N GLY A 152 23.91 1.94 3.49
CA GLY A 152 25.24 1.63 2.96
C GLY A 152 25.58 2.44 1.70
N ASP A 153 24.60 2.68 0.84
CA ASP A 153 24.83 3.38 -0.43
C ASP A 153 24.79 4.91 -0.28
N PHE A 154 24.06 5.43 0.71
CA PHE A 154 23.74 6.84 0.77
C PHE A 154 24.06 7.52 2.10
N SER A 155 24.58 6.84 3.12
CA SER A 155 24.89 7.44 4.43
C SER A 155 26.31 7.15 4.86
N ILE A 156 26.91 8.07 5.61
CA ILE A 156 28.29 7.94 6.11
C ILE A 156 28.31 7.89 7.65
N HIS A 157 27.49 8.71 8.31
CA HIS A 157 27.53 8.88 9.76
C HIS A 157 26.16 8.63 10.41
N ILE A 158 26.15 8.05 11.62
CA ILE A 158 24.93 7.65 12.33
C ILE A 158 23.96 8.81 12.59
N SER A 159 24.45 10.05 12.72
CA SER A 159 23.62 11.24 12.92
C SER A 159 22.86 11.70 11.66
N ARG A 160 23.22 11.17 10.49
CA ARG A 160 22.69 11.51 9.16
C ARG A 160 22.50 10.24 8.32
N ASN A 161 21.61 9.38 8.80
CA ASN A 161 21.34 8.06 8.21
C ASN A 161 20.05 8.00 7.37
N ILE A 162 19.59 9.15 6.87
CA ILE A 162 18.58 9.40 5.81
C ILE A 162 17.17 8.81 5.93
N ILE A 163 16.96 7.73 6.69
CA ILE A 163 15.73 6.95 6.66
C ILE A 163 15.45 6.31 8.03
N HIS A 164 14.18 6.28 8.41
CA HIS A 164 13.61 5.51 9.51
C HIS A 164 12.78 4.34 8.95
N ALA A 165 12.76 3.23 9.68
CA ALA A 165 11.89 2.09 9.42
C ALA A 165 11.56 1.38 10.73
N SER A 166 10.28 1.03 10.91
CA SER A 166 9.76 0.29 12.06
C SER A 166 10.55 -1.01 12.29
N ASP A 167 10.76 -1.37 13.57
CA ASP A 167 11.63 -2.49 13.96
C ASP A 167 10.90 -3.83 14.18
N SER A 168 9.59 -3.77 14.36
CA SER A 168 8.69 -4.90 14.66
C SER A 168 7.29 -4.62 14.12
N VAL A 169 6.45 -5.64 14.01
CA VAL A 169 5.07 -5.50 13.49
C VAL A 169 4.23 -4.66 14.43
N GLU A 170 4.42 -4.84 15.74
CA GLU A 170 3.72 -4.09 16.78
C GLU A 170 4.08 -2.60 16.76
N VAL A 171 5.37 -2.30 16.62
CA VAL A 171 5.85 -0.91 16.47
C VAL A 171 5.37 -0.31 15.16
N ALA A 172 5.39 -1.07 14.06
CA ALA A 172 4.86 -0.61 12.78
C ALA A 172 3.39 -0.18 12.87
N GLN A 173 2.55 -0.98 13.53
CA GLN A 173 1.13 -0.65 13.73
C GLN A 173 0.95 0.62 14.55
N ALA A 174 1.69 0.77 15.66
CA ALA A 174 1.65 1.95 16.51
C ALA A 174 2.14 3.20 15.78
N GLU A 175 3.25 3.08 15.03
CA GLU A 175 3.82 4.15 14.22
C GLU A 175 2.88 4.57 13.09
N ILE A 176 2.27 3.64 12.36
CA ILE A 176 1.29 3.97 11.31
C ILE A 176 0.10 4.72 11.89
N ALA A 177 -0.44 4.27 13.02
CA ALA A 177 -1.57 4.93 13.68
C ALA A 177 -1.22 6.34 14.20
N LEU A 178 0.03 6.56 14.61
CA LEU A 178 0.52 7.87 15.03
C LEU A 178 0.70 8.83 13.85
N TRP A 179 1.24 8.34 12.73
CA TRP A 179 1.60 9.18 11.59
C TRP A 179 0.47 9.38 10.58
N PHE A 180 -0.47 8.43 10.45
CA PHE A 180 -1.51 8.45 9.42
C PHE A 180 -2.91 8.25 10.02
N ARG A 181 -3.86 9.07 9.57
CA ARG A 181 -5.29 8.81 9.73
C ARG A 181 -5.69 7.67 8.81
N ARG A 182 -6.72 6.92 9.18
CA ARG A 182 -7.27 5.84 8.34
C ARG A 182 -7.66 6.31 6.93
N SER A 183 -8.16 7.54 6.79
CA SER A 183 -8.53 8.14 5.50
C SER A 183 -7.35 8.48 4.60
N GLU A 184 -6.13 8.53 5.15
CA GLU A 184 -4.90 8.77 4.38
C GLU A 184 -4.29 7.46 3.83
N LEU A 185 -4.86 6.30 4.20
CA LEU A 185 -4.42 4.98 3.74
C LEU A 185 -5.34 4.48 2.64
N MET A 186 -4.76 4.09 1.51
CA MET A 186 -5.48 3.68 0.31
C MET A 186 -5.57 2.16 0.23
N GLU A 187 -6.78 1.66 -0.05
CA GLU A 187 -7.01 0.26 -0.41
C GLU A 187 -7.15 0.16 -1.94
N TRP A 188 -6.26 -0.58 -2.57
CA TRP A 188 -6.23 -0.80 -4.01
C TRP A 188 -5.56 -2.14 -4.33
N GLU A 189 -5.74 -2.65 -5.54
CA GLU A 189 -5.18 -3.94 -5.98
C GLU A 189 -4.04 -3.72 -6.98
N CYS A 190 -2.89 -4.37 -6.74
CA CYS A 190 -1.78 -4.32 -7.69
C CYS A 190 -2.05 -5.29 -8.85
N CYS A 191 -1.80 -4.85 -10.08
CA CYS A 191 -2.00 -5.70 -11.26
C CYS A 191 -1.04 -6.90 -11.32
N ASP A 192 0.09 -6.82 -10.64
CA ASP A 192 1.12 -7.85 -10.54
C ASP A 192 0.94 -8.77 -9.33
N HIS A 193 -0.12 -8.62 -8.52
CA HIS A 193 -0.32 -9.39 -7.30
C HIS A 193 -0.24 -10.91 -7.54
N GLY A 194 -0.85 -11.40 -8.63
CA GLY A 194 -0.77 -12.79 -9.04
C GLY A 194 0.67 -13.22 -9.40
N SER A 195 1.43 -12.37 -10.09
CA SER A 195 2.82 -12.67 -10.46
C SER A 195 3.81 -12.60 -9.29
N VAL A 196 3.50 -11.83 -8.25
CA VAL A 196 4.35 -11.69 -7.06
C VAL A 196 4.08 -12.77 -6.03
N TYR A 197 2.82 -13.20 -5.88
CA TYR A 197 2.39 -14.07 -4.78
C TYR A 197 1.76 -15.40 -5.21
N GLN A 198 1.29 -15.59 -6.43
CA GLN A 198 0.69 -16.88 -6.86
C GLN A 198 1.74 -17.77 -7.54
N LEU A 199 1.64 -19.09 -7.29
CA LEU A 199 2.42 -20.14 -7.94
C LEU A 199 1.69 -20.66 -9.18
#